data_AF-A0A3L7P9Z2-F1
#
_entry.id   AF-A0A3L7P9Z2-F1
#
_cell.length_a   1.000
_cell.length_b   1.000
_cell.length_c   1.000
_cell.angle_alpha   90.00
_cell.angle_beta   90.00
_cell.angle_gamma   90.00
#
_symmetry.space_group_name_H-M   'P 1'
#
loop_
_entity.id
_entity.type
_entity.pdbx_description
1 polymer ?
#
loop_
_entity_poly.entity_id
_entity_poly.type
_entity_poly.pdbx_seq_one_letter_code
_entity_poly.pdbx_strand_id
1 'polypeptide(L)'
;GDLRYDPNTKELIWFGRMTEEQKLDLLTRSLNKEYRKAIESFFTSSQPQEMQADFVFTGSQFFKQKDGSQYYMAEAGDIVCVANFGDAMIDITARSSADNAGLMFEPYTERLPNRRTAITVDLIPVGLAESAPAAPDKKP
;
A
#
# COMPACT_ATOMS: atom_id res chain seq x y z
N GLY A 1 18.94 2.57 10.42
CA GLY A 1 18.21 2.31 11.66
C GLY A 1 19.20 2.06 12.78
N ASP A 2 18.72 2.01 14.02
CA ASP A 2 19.52 1.58 15.16
C ASP A 2 18.97 0.27 15.71
N LEU A 3 19.87 -0.69 16.00
CA LEU A 3 19.52 -1.88 16.76
C LEU A 3 19.40 -1.50 18.24
N ARG A 4 18.25 -1.77 18.84
CA ARG A 4 17.97 -1.46 20.25
C ARG A 4 17.58 -2.72 21.00
N TYR A 5 17.88 -2.73 22.30
CA TYR A 5 17.39 -3.74 23.22
C TYR A 5 16.34 -3.09 24.12
N ASP A 6 15.14 -3.64 24.14
CA ASP A 6 14.10 -3.22 25.06
C ASP A 6 14.23 -4.02 26.37
N PRO A 7 14.56 -3.38 27.50
CA PRO A 7 14.74 -4.08 28.77
C PRO A 7 13.43 -4.63 29.35
N ASN A 8 12.27 -4.10 28.95
CA ASN A 8 10.97 -4.53 29.47
C ASN A 8 10.50 -5.81 28.79
N THR A 9 10.60 -5.88 27.46
CA THR A 9 10.23 -7.07 26.68
C THR A 9 11.39 -8.07 26.54
N LYS A 10 12.62 -7.62 26.81
CA LYS A 10 13.87 -8.38 26.62
C LYS A 10 14.11 -8.78 25.16
N GLU A 11 13.67 -7.95 24.23
CA GLU A 11 13.76 -8.19 22.79
C GLU A 11 14.72 -7.23 22.10
N LEU A 12 15.31 -7.70 21.01
CA LEU A 12 15.99 -6.83 20.05
C LEU A 12 14.97 -6.23 19.10
N ILE A 13 15.14 -4.96 18.80
CA ILE A 13 14.26 -4.20 17.92
C ILE A 13 15.10 -3.46 16.88
N TRP A 14 14.64 -3.49 15.65
CA TRP A 14 15.21 -2.70 14.55
C TRP A 14 14.14 -1.78 13.96
N PHE A 15 14.47 -0.51 13.77
CA PHE A 15 13.57 0.48 13.18
C PHE A 15 14.03 0.90 11.78
N GLY A 16 13.11 0.83 10.83
CA GLY A 16 13.30 1.23 9.43
C GLY A 16 13.99 0.18 8.57
N ARG A 17 14.30 0.53 7.31
CA ARG A 17 15.00 -0.34 6.36
C ARG A 17 16.44 -0.62 6.81
N MET A 18 16.82 -1.89 6.86
CA MET A 18 18.21 -2.31 7.07
C MET A 18 18.94 -2.42 5.73
N THR A 19 20.12 -1.81 5.61
CA THR A 19 20.99 -1.99 4.45
C THR A 19 21.83 -3.27 4.58
N GLU A 20 22.34 -3.81 3.47
CA GLU A 20 23.26 -4.95 3.50
C GLU A 20 24.53 -4.66 4.32
N GLU A 21 25.06 -3.43 4.22
CA GLU A 21 26.23 -3.01 5.00
C GLU A 21 25.94 -3.04 6.52
N GLN A 22 24.78 -2.55 6.95
CA GLN A 22 24.35 -2.58 8.35
C GLN A 22 24.16 -4.02 8.84
N LYS A 23 23.52 -4.87 8.04
CA LYS A 23 23.34 -6.29 8.35
C LYS A 23 24.70 -6.98 8.53
N LEU A 24 25.63 -6.78 7.59
CA LEU A 24 26.96 -7.37 7.67
C LEU A 24 27.71 -6.89 8.91
N ASP A 25 27.72 -5.59 9.18
CA ASP A 25 28.34 -5.04 10.39
C ASP A 25 27.77 -5.69 11.66
N LEU A 26 26.44 -5.74 11.80
CA LEU A 26 25.79 -6.35 12.96
C LEU A 26 26.14 -7.84 13.11
N LEU A 27 26.17 -8.61 12.02
CA LEU A 27 26.53 -10.04 12.05
C LEU A 27 27.97 -10.31 12.54
N THR A 28 28.88 -9.33 12.45
CA THR A 28 30.25 -9.44 13.00
C THR A 28 30.31 -9.23 14.52
N ARG A 29 29.33 -8.54 15.11
CA ARG A 29 29.35 -8.15 16.53
C ARG A 29 29.12 -9.32 17.49
N SER A 30 28.56 -10.43 17.02
CA SER A 30 28.32 -11.62 17.83
C SER A 30 28.26 -12.90 17.00
N LEU A 31 28.82 -13.99 17.54
CA LEU A 31 28.69 -15.35 17.00
C LEU A 31 27.44 -16.08 17.52
N ASN A 32 26.69 -15.47 18.44
CA ASN A 32 25.49 -16.09 18.99
C ASN A 32 24.46 -16.36 17.89
N LYS A 33 23.97 -17.60 17.83
CA LYS A 33 23.07 -18.07 16.77
C LYS A 33 21.72 -17.33 16.77
N GLU A 34 21.13 -17.11 17.94
CA GLU A 34 19.84 -16.41 18.07
C GLU A 34 19.97 -14.93 17.67
N TYR A 35 21.06 -14.29 18.07
CA TYR A 35 21.36 -12.91 17.64
C TYR A 35 21.43 -12.82 16.11
N ARG A 36 22.21 -13.69 15.47
CA ARG A 36 22.37 -13.67 14.00
C ARG A 36 21.06 -13.93 13.28
N LYS A 37 20.27 -14.89 13.76
CA LYS A 37 18.92 -15.17 13.26
C LYS A 37 18.01 -13.95 13.38
N ALA A 38 18.08 -13.21 14.48
CA ALA A 38 17.32 -11.98 14.66
C ALA A 38 17.73 -10.90 13.64
N ILE A 39 19.04 -10.71 13.40
CA ILE A 39 19.53 -9.77 12.38
C ILE A 39 19.06 -10.14 10.98
N GLU A 40 19.13 -11.43 10.60
CA GLU A 40 18.61 -11.92 9.32
C GLU A 40 17.10 -11.69 9.18
N SER A 41 16.35 -11.91 10.26
CA SER A 41 14.91 -11.65 10.30
C SER A 41 14.61 -10.17 10.11
N PHE A 42 15.30 -9.27 10.84
CA PHE A 42 15.12 -7.82 10.70
C PHE A 42 15.48 -7.33 9.30
N PHE A 43 16.55 -7.87 8.71
CA PHE A 43 16.92 -7.54 7.34
C PHE A 43 15.78 -7.90 6.39
N THR A 44 15.29 -9.13 6.46
CA THR A 44 14.22 -9.64 5.58
C THR A 44 12.92 -8.86 5.75
N SER A 45 12.49 -8.63 6.99
CA SER A 45 11.23 -7.95 7.29
C SER A 45 11.26 -6.44 7.03
N SER A 46 12.45 -5.84 6.91
CA SER A 46 12.62 -4.41 6.66
C SER A 46 12.83 -4.05 5.19
N GLN A 47 12.89 -5.04 4.30
CA GLN A 47 12.95 -4.76 2.86
C GLN A 47 11.57 -4.38 2.32
N PRO A 48 11.52 -3.48 1.31
CA PRO A 48 10.29 -3.20 0.58
C PRO A 48 9.70 -4.50 -0.01
N GLN A 49 8.38 -4.62 0.04
CA GLN A 49 7.64 -5.73 -0.53
C GLN A 49 6.57 -5.18 -1.47
N GLU A 50 6.25 -5.91 -2.53
CA GLU A 50 5.16 -5.53 -3.42
C GLU A 50 3.84 -5.53 -2.64
N MET A 51 3.00 -4.52 -2.88
CA MET A 51 1.67 -4.43 -2.27
C MET A 51 0.84 -5.66 -2.67
N GLN A 52 0.30 -6.35 -1.66
CA GLN A 52 -0.53 -7.56 -1.85
C GLN A 52 -2.04 -7.25 -1.81
N ALA A 53 -2.42 -5.99 -1.58
CA ALA A 53 -3.82 -5.58 -1.53
C ALA A 53 -4.39 -5.41 -2.93
N ASP A 54 -5.69 -5.70 -3.07
CA ASP A 54 -6.44 -5.50 -4.31
C ASP A 54 -7.03 -4.09 -4.36
N PHE A 55 -7.18 -3.55 -5.57
CA PHE A 55 -7.97 -2.34 -5.79
C PHE A 55 -9.46 -2.67 -5.86
N VAL A 56 -10.28 -1.90 -5.15
CA VAL A 56 -11.73 -2.07 -5.05
C VAL A 56 -12.45 -0.75 -5.29
N PHE A 57 -13.62 -0.82 -5.93
CA PHE A 57 -14.48 0.34 -6.15
C PHE A 57 -15.29 0.64 -4.88
N THR A 58 -14.85 1.64 -4.12
CA THR A 58 -15.45 2.05 -2.83
C THR A 58 -16.41 3.23 -2.97
N GLY A 59 -16.29 4.01 -4.04
CA GLY A 59 -17.04 5.26 -4.27
C GLY A 59 -18.53 5.09 -4.61
N SER A 60 -19.09 3.87 -4.52
CA SER A 60 -20.46 3.57 -4.93
C SER A 60 -21.55 4.17 -4.01
N GLN A 61 -21.16 4.91 -2.99
CA GLN A 61 -22.07 5.44 -1.97
C GLN A 61 -22.55 6.85 -2.28
N PHE A 62 -23.70 7.20 -1.71
CA PHE A 62 -24.24 8.56 -1.72
C PHE A 62 -24.14 9.16 -0.33
N PHE A 63 -23.45 10.29 -0.22
CA PHE A 63 -23.43 11.09 1.00
C PHE A 63 -24.61 12.05 1.01
N LYS A 64 -25.37 12.08 2.12
CA LYS A 64 -26.50 13.01 2.29
C LYS A 64 -26.04 14.27 3.04
N GLN A 65 -26.22 15.42 2.41
CA GLN A 65 -25.91 16.71 2.98
C GLN A 65 -27.01 17.19 3.94
N LYS A 66 -26.69 18.22 4.74
CA LYS A 66 -27.62 18.79 5.73
C LYS A 66 -28.88 19.39 5.10
N ASP A 67 -28.76 19.91 3.88
CA ASP A 67 -29.88 20.46 3.10
C ASP A 67 -30.75 19.38 2.43
N GLY A 68 -30.39 18.10 2.60
CA GLY A 68 -31.11 16.96 2.04
C GLY A 68 -30.63 16.54 0.63
N SER A 69 -29.75 17.32 0.00
CA SER A 69 -29.14 16.93 -1.27
C SER A 69 -28.23 15.71 -1.10
N GLN A 70 -28.07 14.95 -2.18
CA GLN A 70 -27.18 13.79 -2.23
C GLN A 70 -25.99 14.07 -3.11
N TYR A 71 -24.86 13.54 -2.71
CA TYR A 71 -23.60 13.64 -3.41
C TYR A 71 -23.04 12.25 -3.67
N TYR A 72 -22.70 11.96 -4.93
CA TYR A 72 -22.11 10.67 -5.30
C TYR A 72 -20.63 10.68 -4.96
N MET A 73 -20.21 9.79 -4.07
CA MET A 73 -18.89 9.87 -3.44
C MET A 73 -17.75 9.63 -4.44
N ALA A 74 -17.96 8.87 -5.51
CA ALA A 74 -17.00 8.72 -6.59
C ALA A 74 -16.61 10.06 -7.28
N GLU A 75 -17.42 11.11 -7.15
CA GLU A 75 -17.15 12.43 -7.75
C GLU A 75 -16.27 13.32 -6.84
N ALA A 76 -15.68 12.79 -5.76
CA ALA A 76 -14.88 13.54 -4.78
C ALA A 76 -13.52 14.01 -5.29
N GLY A 77 -13.05 13.43 -6.40
CA GLY A 77 -11.78 13.75 -7.01
C GLY A 77 -10.63 12.82 -6.58
N ASP A 78 -10.83 12.04 -5.52
CA ASP A 78 -9.89 11.00 -5.10
C ASP A 78 -10.10 9.73 -5.95
N ILE A 79 -9.44 9.69 -7.11
CA ILE A 79 -9.62 8.60 -8.09
C ILE A 79 -9.07 7.27 -7.57
N VAL A 80 -7.80 7.23 -7.14
CA VAL A 80 -7.15 6.05 -6.56
C VAL A 80 -6.47 6.44 -5.26
N CYS A 81 -6.88 5.81 -4.16
CA CYS A 81 -6.35 6.04 -2.83
C CYS A 81 -5.77 4.74 -2.23
N VAL A 82 -4.82 4.89 -1.31
CA VAL A 82 -4.23 3.79 -0.53
C VAL A 82 -4.33 4.04 0.97
N ALA A 83 -5.07 5.08 1.37
CA ALA A 83 -5.20 5.55 2.75
C ALA A 83 -6.57 5.25 3.38
N ASN A 84 -7.49 4.62 2.64
CA ASN A 84 -8.89 4.41 3.05
C ASN A 84 -9.63 5.71 3.38
N PHE A 85 -9.56 6.70 2.49
CA PHE A 85 -10.43 7.86 2.61
C PHE A 85 -11.87 7.47 2.27
N GLY A 86 -12.81 7.96 3.07
CA GLY A 86 -14.21 7.51 2.99
C GLY A 86 -14.85 7.81 1.64
N ASP A 87 -14.38 8.84 0.95
CA ASP A 87 -14.84 9.36 -0.34
C ASP A 87 -13.97 8.96 -1.53
N ALA A 88 -13.00 8.05 -1.36
CA ALA A 88 -12.22 7.53 -2.47
C ALA A 88 -13.10 6.76 -3.47
N MET A 89 -12.89 6.99 -4.77
CA MET A 89 -13.54 6.23 -5.84
C MET A 89 -13.03 4.79 -5.86
N ILE A 90 -11.72 4.61 -5.88
CA ILE A 90 -11.02 3.33 -5.77
C ILE A 90 -10.07 3.38 -4.59
N ASP A 91 -10.10 2.34 -3.77
CA ASP A 91 -9.18 2.16 -2.65
C ASP A 91 -8.63 0.73 -2.63
N ILE A 92 -7.80 0.42 -1.65
CA ILE A 92 -7.23 -0.90 -1.46
C ILE A 92 -7.99 -1.69 -0.40
N THR A 93 -7.98 -3.02 -0.52
CA THR A 93 -8.62 -3.93 0.45
C THR A 93 -7.90 -3.99 1.80
N ALA A 94 -6.69 -3.45 1.89
CA ALA A 94 -5.98 -3.32 3.15
C ALA A 94 -6.67 -2.27 4.03
N ARG A 95 -7.03 -2.68 5.24
CA ARG A 95 -7.61 -1.80 6.26
C ARG A 95 -6.52 -0.89 6.83
N SER A 96 -6.80 0.41 6.82
CA SER A 96 -6.09 1.42 7.60
C SER A 96 -6.29 1.12 9.07
N SER A 97 -5.29 0.48 9.67
CA SER A 97 -5.27 0.25 11.10
C SER A 97 -4.97 1.57 11.82
N ALA A 98 -5.46 1.76 13.04
CA ALA A 98 -5.05 2.91 13.86
C ALA A 98 -3.54 2.89 14.19
N ASP A 99 -2.86 1.78 13.90
CA ASP A 99 -1.42 1.61 14.01
C ASP A 99 -0.75 2.00 12.67
N ASN A 100 0.00 3.11 12.69
CA ASN A 100 0.60 3.71 11.49
C ASN A 100 1.69 2.84 10.85
N ALA A 101 2.19 1.82 11.54
CA ALA A 101 3.29 0.98 11.06
C ALA A 101 2.92 0.16 9.81
N GLY A 102 1.63 -0.11 9.57
CA GLY A 102 1.13 -0.85 8.39
C GLY A 102 0.75 0.01 7.19
N LEU A 103 0.96 1.34 7.25
CA LEU A 103 0.35 2.30 6.30
C LEU A 103 1.34 3.05 5.41
N MET A 104 2.60 2.60 5.36
CA MET A 104 3.63 3.26 4.58
C MET A 104 3.75 2.59 3.20
N PHE A 105 2.86 2.96 2.28
CA PHE A 105 3.07 2.68 0.87
C PHE A 105 4.08 3.67 0.31
N GLU A 106 5.09 3.16 -0.37
CA GLU A 106 6.06 3.97 -1.10
C GLU A 106 6.00 3.63 -2.60
N PRO A 107 6.22 4.62 -3.48
CA PRO A 107 6.25 4.35 -4.90
C PRO A 107 7.42 3.44 -5.25
N TYR A 108 7.17 2.48 -6.15
CA TYR A 108 8.23 1.64 -6.70
C TYR A 108 9.07 2.44 -7.72
N THR A 109 10.00 3.25 -7.21
CA THR A 109 10.76 4.24 -7.98
C THR A 109 11.58 3.67 -9.13
N GLU A 110 12.09 2.44 -9.00
CA GLU A 110 12.88 1.76 -10.04
C GLU A 110 12.08 1.43 -11.31
N ARG A 111 10.75 1.33 -11.19
CA ARG A 111 9.84 1.06 -12.32
C ARG A 111 9.13 2.32 -12.82
N LEU A 112 9.37 3.48 -12.19
CA LEU A 112 8.71 4.71 -12.61
C LEU A 112 9.24 5.15 -13.99
N PRO A 113 8.34 5.55 -14.91
CA PRO A 113 8.78 6.16 -16.14
C PRO A 113 9.48 7.50 -15.85
N ASN A 114 10.30 7.96 -16.79
CA ASN A 114 10.94 9.26 -16.69
C ASN A 114 9.90 10.36 -16.45
N ARG A 115 10.29 11.39 -15.70
CA ARG A 115 9.40 12.54 -15.45
C ARG A 115 8.89 13.11 -16.78
N ARG A 116 7.61 13.51 -16.80
CA ARG A 116 6.88 14.03 -17.98
C ARG A 116 6.62 13.01 -19.10
N THR A 117 6.79 11.72 -18.82
CA THR A 117 6.25 10.69 -19.71
C THR A 117 4.73 10.73 -19.64
N ALA A 118 4.07 10.90 -20.78
CA ALA A 118 2.63 10.77 -20.86
C ALA A 118 2.24 9.32 -20.59
N ILE A 119 1.25 9.12 -19.72
CA ILE A 119 0.75 7.78 -19.35
C ILE A 119 -0.75 7.72 -19.59
N THR A 120 -1.22 6.52 -19.93
CA THR A 120 -2.63 6.15 -19.90
C THR A 120 -2.81 5.11 -18.80
N VAL A 121 -3.86 5.27 -18.00
CA VAL A 121 -4.20 4.32 -16.93
C VAL A 121 -5.49 3.64 -17.32
N ASP A 122 -5.42 2.33 -17.54
CA ASP A 122 -6.58 1.48 -17.80
C ASP A 122 -6.96 0.75 -16.51
N LEU A 123 -8.20 0.93 -16.07
CA LEU A 123 -8.75 0.28 -14.88
C LEU A 123 -9.74 -0.79 -15.34
N ILE A 124 -9.32 -2.05 -15.27
CA ILE A 124 -10.08 -3.19 -15.79
C ILE A 124 -10.66 -3.98 -14.61
N PRO A 125 -11.99 -4.09 -14.47
CA PRO A 125 -12.59 -4.89 -13.43
C PRO A 125 -12.22 -6.37 -13.57
N VAL A 126 -11.81 -6.99 -12.47
CA VAL A 126 -11.56 -8.43 -12.43
C VAL A 126 -12.88 -9.21 -12.39
N GLY A 127 -12.96 -10.32 -13.13
CA GLY A 127 -14.09 -11.26 -13.03
C GLY A 127 -15.33 -10.93 -13.87
N LEU A 128 -15.33 -9.84 -14.65
CA LEU A 128 -16.29 -9.70 -15.74
C LEU A 128 -15.78 -10.57 -16.90
N ALA A 129 -16.52 -11.62 -17.25
CA ALA A 129 -16.40 -12.17 -18.60
C ALA A 129 -16.62 -10.98 -19.55
N GLU A 130 -15.66 -10.77 -20.47
CA GLU A 130 -15.64 -9.66 -21.41
C GLU A 130 -17.06 -9.44 -21.95
N SER A 131 -17.75 -8.42 -21.44
CA SER A 131 -19.12 -8.16 -21.88
C SER A 131 -18.99 -7.74 -23.34
N ALA A 132 -19.54 -8.56 -24.22
CA ALA A 132 -19.55 -8.35 -25.65
C ALA A 132 -19.84 -6.87 -25.97
N PRO A 133 -19.16 -6.28 -26.98
CA PRO A 133 -19.31 -4.87 -27.29
C PRO A 133 -20.78 -4.52 -27.41
N ALA A 134 -21.19 -3.45 -26.72
CA ALA A 134 -22.55 -2.95 -26.74
C ALA A 134 -22.99 -2.80 -28.20
N ALA A 135 -24.08 -3.50 -28.57
CA ALA A 135 -24.63 -3.41 -29.91
C ALA A 135 -24.94 -1.94 -30.21
N PRO A 136 -24.61 -1.44 -31.43
CA PRO A 136 -24.80 -0.05 -31.76
C PRO A 136 -26.26 0.36 -31.57
N ASP A 137 -26.45 1.48 -30.87
CA ASP A 137 -27.77 2.05 -30.60
C ASP A 137 -28.56 2.19 -31.91
N LYS A 138 -29.73 1.54 -31.96
CA LYS A 138 -30.70 1.81 -33.01
C LYS A 138 -31.26 3.21 -32.80
N LYS A 139 -30.73 4.16 -33.58
CA LYS A 139 -31.24 5.52 -33.66
C LYS A 139 -32.74 5.50 -34.07
N PRO A 140 -33.60 6.33 -33.46
CA PRO A 140 -35.02 6.42 -33.83
C PRO A 140 -35.24 6.92 -35.26
#